data_AF-A0A381S1G0-F1
#
_entry.id   AF-A0A381S1G0-F1
#
_cell.length_a   1.000
_cell.length_b   1.000
_cell.length_c   1.000
_cell.angle_alpha   90.00
_cell.angle_beta   90.00
_cell.angle_gamma   90.00
#
_symmetry.space_group_name_H-M   'P 1'
#
loop_
_entity.id
_entity.type
_entity.pdbx_description
1 polymer ?
#
loop_
_entity_poly.entity_id
_entity_poly.type
_entity_poly.pdbx_seq_one_letter_code
_entity_poly.pdbx_strand_id
1 'polypeptide(L)'
;MGVFFLSTAALIAQSPDRIIAEDGDILITPGIHASVQIEYAGKVIHVDPWSAGDLSSLKPADLILVTDDPGHHMDVDAITTLRKSGTPVVLTADAQKHYPAGRVLANGESGTFAGIQVE
;
A
#
# COMPACT_ATOMS: atom_id res chain seq x y z
N MET A 1 3.65 24.49 -40.35
CA MET A 1 4.46 23.34 -39.92
C MET A 1 4.62 23.45 -38.40
N GLY A 2 3.72 22.86 -37.63
CA GLY A 2 3.76 22.92 -36.17
C GLY A 2 4.30 21.59 -35.64
N VAL A 3 5.47 21.61 -35.01
CA VAL A 3 6.05 20.44 -34.36
C VAL A 3 5.50 20.38 -32.94
N PHE A 4 4.66 19.38 -32.65
CA PHE A 4 4.29 19.02 -31.29
C PHE A 4 5.37 18.11 -30.70
N PHE A 5 6.02 18.55 -29.63
CA PHE A 5 6.86 17.68 -28.82
C PHE A 5 5.98 16.97 -27.79
N LEU A 6 5.77 15.66 -27.99
CA LEU A 6 5.19 14.78 -26.98
C LEU A 6 6.34 14.32 -26.08
N SER A 7 6.52 14.97 -24.93
CA SER A 7 7.43 14.46 -23.89
C SER A 7 6.76 13.28 -23.20
N THR A 8 7.11 12.06 -23.59
CA THR A 8 6.81 10.86 -22.81
C THR A 8 7.70 10.86 -21.58
N ALA A 9 7.18 11.31 -20.43
CA ALA A 9 7.80 10.99 -19.15
C ALA A 9 7.66 9.48 -18.95
N ALA A 10 8.76 8.73 -19.08
CA ALA A 10 8.80 7.35 -18.66
C ALA A 10 8.71 7.34 -17.13
N LEU A 11 7.59 6.82 -16.58
CA LEU A 11 7.54 6.43 -15.18
C LEU A 11 8.54 5.28 -15.00
N ILE A 12 9.72 5.58 -14.46
CA ILE A 12 10.66 4.54 -14.07
C ILE A 12 10.07 3.88 -12.82
N ALA A 13 9.66 2.61 -12.95
CA ALA A 13 9.36 1.80 -11.77
C ALA A 13 10.62 1.76 -10.90
N GLN A 14 10.53 2.28 -9.69
CA GLN A 14 11.65 2.28 -8.75
C GLN A 14 11.98 0.83 -8.40
N SER A 15 13.25 0.46 -8.49
CA SER A 15 13.67 -0.89 -8.11
C SER A 15 13.39 -1.10 -6.61
N PRO A 16 12.95 -2.30 -6.19
CA PRO A 16 12.75 -2.57 -4.78
C PRO A 16 14.06 -2.44 -4.01
N ASP A 17 14.00 -1.80 -2.85
CA ASP A 17 15.07 -1.85 -1.87
C ASP A 17 15.00 -3.19 -1.12
N ARG A 18 16.16 -3.78 -0.84
CA ARG A 18 16.27 -5.03 -0.09
C ARG A 18 17.06 -4.80 1.19
N ILE A 19 16.47 -5.19 2.31
CA ILE A 19 17.12 -5.22 3.62
C ILE A 19 17.27 -6.69 4.02
N ILE A 20 18.50 -7.12 4.28
CA ILE A 20 18.79 -8.47 4.79
C ILE A 20 18.43 -8.50 6.27
N ALA A 21 17.58 -9.46 6.67
CA ALA A 21 17.19 -9.68 8.06
C ALA A 21 17.28 -11.16 8.42
N GLU A 22 17.43 -11.47 9.71
CA GLU A 22 17.66 -12.84 10.20
C GLU A 22 16.52 -13.80 9.83
N ASP A 23 15.27 -13.31 9.87
CA ASP A 23 14.05 -14.09 9.59
C ASP A 23 13.55 -13.97 8.14
N GLY A 24 14.42 -13.49 7.24
CA GLY A 24 14.16 -13.35 5.82
C GLY A 24 14.19 -11.90 5.35
N ASP A 25 14.56 -11.71 4.09
CA ASP A 25 14.73 -10.36 3.52
C ASP A 25 13.42 -9.56 3.54
N ILE A 26 13.55 -8.27 3.84
CA ILE A 26 12.50 -7.28 3.67
C ILE A 26 12.70 -6.65 2.29
N LEU A 27 11.69 -6.74 1.44
CA LEU A 27 11.65 -6.07 0.14
C LEU A 27 10.69 -4.89 0.22
N ILE A 28 11.16 -3.71 -0.14
CA ILE A 28 10.37 -2.47 -0.14
C ILE A 28 10.28 -2.00 -1.58
N THR A 29 9.10 -2.07 -2.17
CA THR A 29 8.82 -1.61 -3.53
C THR A 29 8.05 -0.29 -3.44
N PRO A 30 8.66 0.85 -3.76
CA PRO A 30 7.97 2.13 -3.79
C PRO A 30 6.92 2.14 -4.89
N GLY A 31 5.72 2.58 -4.54
CA GLY A 31 4.70 2.99 -5.49
C GLY A 31 4.84 4.47 -5.82
N ILE A 32 3.70 5.13 -6.06
CA ILE A 32 3.66 6.59 -6.23
C ILE A 32 3.32 7.28 -4.90
N HIS A 33 3.83 8.50 -4.70
CA HIS A 33 3.55 9.31 -3.50
C HIS A 33 3.90 8.58 -2.19
N ALA A 34 2.92 8.27 -1.34
CA ALA A 34 3.08 7.57 -0.06
C ALA A 34 2.90 6.05 -0.20
N SER A 35 2.53 5.57 -1.39
CA SER A 35 2.22 4.16 -1.62
C SER A 35 3.47 3.29 -1.57
N VAL A 36 3.43 2.22 -0.80
CA VAL A 36 4.54 1.26 -0.68
C VAL A 36 4.00 -0.16 -0.57
N GLN A 37 4.61 -1.09 -1.30
CA GLN A 37 4.50 -2.52 -1.03
C GLN A 37 5.70 -2.98 -0.21
N ILE A 38 5.45 -3.71 0.87
CA ILE A 38 6.48 -4.36 1.69
C ILE A 38 6.26 -5.87 1.62
N GLU A 39 7.31 -6.63 1.36
CA GLU A 39 7.30 -8.08 1.50
C GLU A 39 8.24 -8.51 2.60
N TYR A 40 7.74 -9.35 3.51
CA TYR A 40 8.52 -9.89 4.62
C TYR A 40 7.92 -11.21 5.10
N ALA A 41 8.75 -12.21 5.40
CA ALA A 41 8.31 -13.52 5.92
C ALA A 41 7.14 -14.16 5.13
N GLY A 42 7.15 -14.01 3.79
CA GLY A 42 6.10 -14.53 2.92
C GLY A 42 4.73 -13.82 3.05
N LYS A 43 4.72 -12.59 3.57
CA LYS A 43 3.55 -11.70 3.62
C LYS A 43 3.78 -10.49 2.72
N VAL A 44 2.70 -10.00 2.12
CA VAL A 44 2.66 -8.76 1.36
C VAL A 44 1.83 -7.73 2.14
N ILE A 45 2.42 -6.57 2.40
CA ILE A 45 1.79 -5.44 3.09
C ILE A 45 1.72 -4.28 2.09
N HIS A 46 0.56 -3.66 1.96
CA HIS A 46 0.44 -2.39 1.25
C HIS A 46 0.19 -1.27 2.24
N VAL A 47 0.95 -0.18 2.10
CA VAL A 47 0.74 1.08 2.82
C VAL A 47 0.23 2.09 1.79
N ASP A 48 -0.90 2.73 2.10
CA ASP A 48 -1.50 3.79 1.29
C ASP A 48 -1.56 3.48 -0.21
N PRO A 49 -2.14 2.33 -0.63
CA PRO A 49 -2.22 1.98 -2.04
C PRO A 49 -3.03 3.04 -2.79
N TRP A 50 -2.53 3.51 -3.95
CA TRP A 50 -3.17 4.56 -4.74
C TRP A 50 -3.26 4.19 -6.22
N SER A 51 -4.49 4.17 -6.77
CA SER A 51 -4.79 3.67 -8.12
C SER A 51 -4.38 4.61 -9.25
N ALA A 52 -3.85 5.79 -8.92
CA ALA A 52 -3.18 6.64 -9.91
C ALA A 52 -1.83 6.06 -10.37
N GLY A 53 -1.29 5.06 -9.65
CA GLY A 53 -0.10 4.31 -10.02
C GLY A 53 -0.43 3.01 -10.75
N ASP A 54 0.59 2.37 -11.33
CA ASP A 54 0.43 1.05 -11.95
C ASP A 54 0.40 -0.08 -10.90
N LEU A 55 -0.80 -0.51 -10.55
CA LEU A 55 -1.02 -1.59 -9.60
C LEU A 55 -0.75 -2.99 -10.18
N SER A 56 -0.61 -3.13 -11.51
CA SER A 56 -0.50 -4.45 -12.15
C SER A 56 0.83 -5.16 -11.85
N SER A 57 1.84 -4.38 -11.46
CA SER A 57 3.16 -4.88 -11.04
C SER A 57 3.21 -5.27 -9.56
N LEU A 58 2.17 -4.95 -8.78
CA LEU A 58 2.10 -5.18 -7.35
C LEU A 58 1.45 -6.54 -7.03
N LYS A 59 1.82 -7.09 -5.88
CA LYS A 59 1.34 -8.38 -5.39
C LYS A 59 0.08 -8.22 -4.53
N PRO A 60 -0.82 -9.21 -4.53
CA PRO A 60 -1.99 -9.18 -3.66
C PRO A 60 -1.61 -9.12 -2.17
N ALA A 61 -2.33 -8.32 -1.41
CA ALA A 61 -2.06 -7.97 -0.01
C ALA A 61 -2.51 -9.04 0.99
N ASP A 62 -1.67 -9.34 1.96
CA ASP A 62 -2.03 -10.04 3.21
C ASP A 62 -2.40 -9.05 4.34
N LEU A 63 -1.96 -7.80 4.23
CA LEU A 63 -2.32 -6.68 5.11
C LEU A 63 -2.37 -5.40 4.29
N ILE A 64 -3.36 -4.54 4.54
CA ILE A 64 -3.39 -3.17 4.01
C ILE A 64 -3.45 -2.20 5.19
N LEU A 65 -2.60 -1.18 5.14
CA LEU A 65 -2.52 -0.07 6.09
C LEU A 65 -2.89 1.22 5.37
N VAL A 66 -3.81 2.00 5.94
CA VAL A 66 -4.15 3.35 5.46
C VAL A 66 -3.88 4.36 6.57
N THR A 67 -3.01 5.32 6.29
CA THR A 67 -2.47 6.24 7.30
C THR A 67 -3.33 7.48 7.54
N ASP A 68 -4.10 7.93 6.54
CA ASP A 68 -4.99 9.10 6.63
C ASP A 68 -6.13 9.01 5.59
N ASP A 69 -7.10 9.93 5.61
CA ASP A 69 -8.30 9.92 4.74
C ASP A 69 -8.24 10.66 3.38
N PRO A 70 -7.22 11.45 3.00
CA PRO A 70 -7.15 12.02 1.66
C PRO A 70 -7.06 10.94 0.58
N GLY A 71 -7.66 11.17 -0.59
CA GLY A 71 -7.76 10.14 -1.64
C GLY A 71 -6.44 9.59 -2.19
N HIS A 72 -5.30 10.26 -1.96
CA HIS A 72 -3.97 9.75 -2.30
C HIS A 72 -3.33 8.88 -1.20
N HIS A 73 -4.05 8.64 -0.10
CA HIS A 73 -3.78 7.62 0.93
C HIS A 73 -4.95 6.62 1.03
N MET A 74 -6.19 7.12 1.00
CA MET A 74 -7.42 6.36 1.13
C MET A 74 -8.11 6.16 -0.23
N ASP A 75 -7.65 5.17 -0.99
CA ASP A 75 -8.20 4.83 -2.31
C ASP A 75 -8.93 3.48 -2.25
N VAL A 76 -10.26 3.52 -2.31
CA VAL A 76 -11.12 2.33 -2.27
C VAL A 76 -10.87 1.38 -3.45
N ASP A 77 -10.54 1.90 -4.63
CA ASP A 77 -10.30 1.10 -5.82
C ASP A 77 -8.97 0.37 -5.72
N ALA A 78 -7.93 1.05 -5.24
CA ALA A 78 -6.62 0.43 -5.00
C ALA A 78 -6.68 -0.64 -3.90
N ILE A 79 -7.36 -0.33 -2.79
CA ILE A 79 -7.64 -1.29 -1.71
C ILE A 79 -8.37 -2.52 -2.27
N THR A 80 -9.43 -2.31 -3.04
CA THR A 80 -10.24 -3.42 -3.60
C THR A 80 -9.46 -4.27 -4.59
N THR A 81 -8.61 -3.64 -5.41
CA THR A 81 -7.79 -4.31 -6.43
C THR A 81 -6.72 -5.21 -5.80
N LEU A 82 -6.04 -4.73 -4.76
CA LEU A 82 -4.89 -5.41 -4.18
C LEU A 82 -5.27 -6.40 -3.07
N ARG A 83 -6.43 -6.23 -2.43
CA ARG A 83 -6.83 -7.02 -1.25
C ARG A 83 -7.19 -8.46 -1.60
N LYS A 84 -6.55 -9.46 -0.96
CA LYS A 84 -7.04 -10.85 -0.95
C LYS A 84 -8.32 -10.98 -0.12
N SER A 85 -9.13 -11.99 -0.40
CA SER A 85 -10.30 -12.30 0.44
C SER A 85 -9.87 -12.54 1.89
N GLY A 86 -10.53 -11.87 2.84
CA GLY A 86 -10.23 -11.96 4.27
C GLY A 86 -9.05 -11.11 4.76
N THR A 87 -8.31 -10.44 3.87
CA THR A 87 -7.19 -9.56 4.27
C THR A 87 -7.70 -8.41 5.14
N PRO A 88 -7.10 -8.16 6.33
CA PRO A 88 -7.41 -6.99 7.13
C PRO A 88 -6.99 -5.71 6.41
N VAL A 89 -7.87 -4.71 6.46
CA VAL A 89 -7.55 -3.32 6.15
C VAL A 89 -7.56 -2.58 7.48
N VAL A 90 -6.41 -2.07 7.89
CA VAL A 90 -6.22 -1.32 9.14
C VAL A 90 -6.10 0.15 8.78
N LEU A 91 -6.87 1.00 9.44
CA LEU A 91 -7.02 2.39 9.03
C LEU A 91 -7.35 3.30 10.20
N THR A 92 -7.30 4.61 9.99
CA THR A 92 -7.74 5.61 10.97
C THR A 92 -9.27 5.68 11.07
N ALA A 93 -9.79 6.27 12.15
CA ALA A 93 -11.23 6.47 12.31
C ALA A 93 -11.84 7.33 11.17
N ASP A 94 -11.09 8.30 10.66
CA ASP A 94 -11.53 9.16 9.57
C ASP A 94 -11.58 8.41 8.23
N ALA A 95 -10.55 7.62 7.92
CA ALA A 95 -10.54 6.77 6.73
C ALA A 95 -11.66 5.71 6.72
N GLN A 96 -12.12 5.25 7.90
CA GLN A 96 -13.22 4.27 7.99
C GLN A 96 -14.53 4.80 7.39
N LYS A 97 -14.74 6.12 7.35
CA LYS A 97 -15.92 6.74 6.71
C LYS A 97 -15.99 6.41 5.22
N HIS A 98 -14.84 6.19 4.58
CA HIS A 98 -14.71 5.82 3.16
C HIS A 98 -14.71 4.31 2.95
N TYR A 99 -14.25 3.52 3.94
CA TYR A 99 -14.24 2.06 3.88
C TYR A 99 -14.73 1.44 5.19
N PRO A 100 -16.06 1.27 5.35
CA PRO A 100 -16.67 0.82 6.61
C PRO A 100 -16.25 -0.58 7.08
N ALA A 101 -15.74 -1.42 6.17
CA ALA A 101 -15.26 -2.76 6.49
C ALA A 101 -13.83 -2.78 7.10
N GLY A 102 -13.17 -1.63 7.18
CA GLY A 102 -11.84 -1.51 7.77
C GLY A 102 -11.86 -1.58 9.28
N ARG A 103 -10.72 -1.98 9.85
CA ARG A 103 -10.48 -2.08 11.30
C ARG A 103 -9.75 -0.81 11.74
N VAL A 104 -10.38 -0.04 12.63
CA VAL A 104 -9.74 1.16 13.19
C VAL A 104 -8.63 0.75 14.15
N LEU A 105 -7.47 1.39 14.02
CA LEU A 105 -6.41 1.40 15.04
C LEU A 105 -6.18 2.87 15.44
N ALA A 106 -6.43 3.22 16.70
CA ALA A 106 -6.31 4.59 17.17
C ALA A 106 -4.86 4.94 17.57
N ASN A 107 -4.54 6.24 17.61
CA ASN A 107 -3.22 6.71 18.03
C ASN A 107 -2.84 6.16 19.41
N GLY A 108 -1.66 5.55 19.50
CA GLY A 108 -1.13 4.95 20.73
C GLY A 108 -1.65 3.53 21.02
N GLU A 109 -2.51 2.97 20.17
CA GLU A 109 -2.87 1.56 20.23
C GLU A 109 -1.88 0.70 19.44
N SER A 110 -1.88 -0.61 19.73
CA SER A 110 -1.20 -1.60 18.93
C SER A 110 -2.10 -2.80 18.66
N GLY A 111 -1.81 -3.55 17.61
CA GLY A 111 -2.55 -4.75 17.27
C GLY A 111 -1.76 -5.70 16.38
N THR A 112 -2.21 -6.96 16.33
CA THR A 112 -1.65 -7.96 15.40
C THR A 112 -2.62 -8.23 14.26
N PHE A 113 -2.14 -8.07 13.03
CA PHE A 113 -2.93 -8.22 11.82
C PHE A 113 -2.14 -9.08 10.82
N ALA A 114 -2.75 -10.16 10.32
CA ALA A 114 -2.07 -11.13 9.46
C ALA A 114 -0.74 -11.69 10.02
N GLY A 115 -0.60 -11.72 11.35
CA GLY A 115 0.62 -12.16 12.05
C GLY A 115 1.69 -11.07 12.21
N ILE A 116 1.40 -9.82 11.83
CA ILE A 116 2.31 -8.67 11.91
C ILE A 116 1.83 -7.73 13.01
N GLN A 117 2.73 -7.28 13.89
CA GLN A 117 2.46 -6.25 14.88
C GLN A 117 2.46 -4.87 14.21
N VAL A 118 1.46 -4.04 14.52
CA VAL A 118 1.30 -2.67 14.04
C VAL A 118 1.01 -1.78 15.26
N GLU A 119 1.66 -0.62 15.33
CA GLU A 119 1.55 0.39 16.40
C GLU A 119 1.69 1.81 15.85
#